data_AF-A0A4R7ZNG9-F1
#
_entry.id   AF-A0A4R7ZNG9-F1
#
_cell.length_a   1.000
_cell.length_b   1.000
_cell.length_c   1.000
_cell.angle_alpha   90.00
_cell.angle_beta   90.00
_cell.angle_gamma   90.00
#
_symmetry.space_group_name_H-M   'P 1'
#
loop_
_entity.id
_entity.type
_entity.pdbx_description
1 polymer ?
#
loop_
_entity_poly.entity_id
_entity_poly.type
_entity_poly.pdbx_seq_one_letter_code
_entity_poly.pdbx_strand_id
1 'polypeptide(L)'
;MTTARSVTALVVGAVVLSAGVLPSEAVKVAPAREIAYRTWTSTDDFLAGEQAGTTVADGALTFGTSTGTTSYVDPFGDGTAKSYDQTSWISPHVSTGFGLTELVASWDATTPPGTWVEVSMAGTTNLGTATKWYVLGRWSGGDDTAAGDIHRTSVPSQGDANGSVAVDTFQAASGQWLDRWQLKVTLYRLSGTTQSPVVRSVGAMASRLPSDKTVAVSPLGGAEGMVLDVPTYSQETHIGQYPQWDGGGEAWCSATSTSMVLDYWGAGPTADETAWVDPSYTDPQVDHSARSVFDYSYDGAGNWPFNTAYAGSRGVDAFITRLRSLTEAEQFIKAGIPLVASLSFKKGDLPGAGYGTNGHLMVIVGFDEAGNVIVNDPASHLIASNDQVRTTYDRTAFENAWVPHSGGLVYVIHPAGVPLPPSPAPQHNW
;
A
#
# COMPACT_ATOMS: atom_id res chain seq x y z
N MET A 1 12.01 -33.83 -92.05
CA MET A 1 12.41 -32.75 -91.12
C MET A 1 11.40 -31.63 -91.25
N THR A 2 10.32 -31.74 -90.49
CA THR A 2 9.15 -30.87 -90.52
C THR A 2 9.30 -29.82 -89.42
N THR A 3 9.64 -28.61 -89.84
CA THR A 3 9.78 -27.41 -89.01
C THR A 3 8.40 -26.87 -88.66
N ALA A 4 7.99 -27.05 -87.40
CA ALA A 4 6.81 -26.41 -86.83
C ALA A 4 7.11 -24.92 -86.58
N ARG A 5 6.33 -24.04 -87.20
CA ARG A 5 6.32 -22.58 -86.92
C ARG A 5 5.32 -22.31 -85.80
N SER A 6 5.82 -21.80 -84.68
CA SER A 6 5.02 -21.36 -83.54
C SER A 6 4.31 -20.04 -83.82
N VAL A 7 3.02 -19.99 -83.50
CA VAL A 7 2.17 -18.79 -83.55
C VAL A 7 2.38 -18.00 -82.26
N THR A 8 2.86 -16.77 -82.38
CA THR A 8 2.99 -15.81 -81.27
C THR A 8 1.62 -15.17 -81.01
N ALA A 9 0.99 -15.53 -79.89
CA ALA A 9 -0.22 -14.87 -79.40
C ALA A 9 0.16 -13.65 -78.54
N LEU A 10 -0.32 -12.47 -78.95
CA LEU A 10 -0.19 -11.21 -78.24
C LEU A 10 -1.22 -11.19 -77.09
N VAL A 11 -0.77 -11.41 -75.85
CA VAL A 11 -1.61 -11.24 -74.65
C VAL A 11 -1.41 -9.82 -74.13
N VAL A 12 -2.44 -8.99 -74.27
CA VAL A 12 -2.54 -7.68 -73.61
C VAL A 12 -2.89 -7.95 -72.14
N GLY A 13 -1.90 -7.89 -71.26
CA GLY A 13 -2.10 -8.00 -69.81
C GLY A 13 -2.66 -6.70 -69.25
N ALA A 14 -3.90 -6.72 -68.75
CA ALA A 14 -4.48 -5.65 -67.96
C ALA A 14 -3.77 -5.59 -66.59
N VAL A 15 -3.10 -4.47 -66.30
CA VAL A 15 -2.57 -4.18 -64.96
C VAL A 15 -3.75 -3.70 -64.10
N VAL A 16 -4.28 -4.59 -63.27
CA VAL A 16 -5.19 -4.23 -62.18
C VAL A 16 -4.31 -3.82 -61.00
N LEU A 17 -4.23 -2.53 -60.71
CA LEU A 17 -3.69 -2.02 -59.45
C LEU A 17 -4.69 -2.34 -58.33
N SER A 18 -4.54 -3.50 -57.71
CA SER A 18 -5.16 -3.81 -56.43
C SER A 18 -4.48 -2.98 -55.34
N ALA A 19 -5.14 -1.91 -54.91
CA ALA A 19 -4.79 -1.21 -53.67
C ALA A 19 -4.95 -2.22 -52.52
N GLY A 20 -3.84 -2.81 -52.08
CA GLY A 20 -3.80 -3.65 -50.89
C GLY A 20 -4.12 -2.80 -49.68
N VAL A 21 -5.36 -2.89 -49.18
CA VAL A 21 -5.68 -2.43 -47.83
C VAL A 21 -4.93 -3.36 -46.90
N LEU A 22 -3.78 -2.91 -46.39
CA LEU A 22 -3.15 -3.58 -45.26
C LEU A 22 -4.19 -3.57 -44.13
N PRO A 23 -4.54 -4.73 -43.52
CA PRO A 23 -5.38 -4.71 -42.34
C PRO A 23 -4.66 -3.85 -41.30
N SER A 24 -5.29 -2.74 -40.92
CA SER A 24 -4.88 -2.00 -39.72
C SER A 24 -4.91 -3.02 -38.60
N GLU A 25 -3.76 -3.38 -38.04
CA GLU A 25 -3.73 -4.10 -36.78
C GLU A 25 -4.59 -3.28 -35.81
N ALA A 26 -5.66 -3.88 -35.30
CA ALA A 26 -6.45 -3.26 -34.26
C ALA A 26 -5.48 -2.99 -33.11
N VAL A 27 -5.30 -1.72 -32.74
CA VAL A 27 -4.53 -1.35 -31.56
C VAL A 27 -5.09 -2.19 -30.41
N LYS A 28 -4.28 -3.14 -29.92
CA LYS A 28 -4.66 -3.97 -28.79
C LYS A 28 -4.77 -3.03 -27.59
N VAL A 29 -5.99 -2.60 -27.28
CA VAL A 29 -6.26 -1.77 -26.11
C VAL A 29 -5.76 -2.54 -24.90
N ALA A 30 -4.81 -1.96 -24.16
CA ALA A 30 -4.32 -2.56 -22.93
C ALA A 30 -5.52 -2.81 -22.01
N PRO A 31 -5.60 -3.99 -21.36
CA PRO A 31 -6.68 -4.26 -20.44
C PRO A 31 -6.73 -3.20 -19.33
N ALA A 32 -7.92 -2.76 -18.98
CA ALA A 32 -8.10 -1.68 -18.01
C ALA A 32 -7.58 -2.11 -16.62
N ARG A 33 -6.83 -1.22 -15.97
CA ARG A 33 -6.45 -1.32 -14.55
C ARG A 33 -7.54 -0.66 -13.72
N GLU A 34 -8.42 -1.48 -13.16
CA GLU A 34 -9.54 -1.00 -12.36
C GLU A 34 -9.08 -0.85 -10.90
N ILE A 35 -9.08 0.39 -10.40
CA ILE A 35 -8.64 0.73 -9.05
C ILE A 35 -9.62 1.75 -8.50
N ALA A 36 -10.19 1.47 -7.33
CA ALA A 36 -11.02 2.41 -6.60
C ALA A 36 -10.53 2.56 -5.16
N TYR A 37 -10.63 3.76 -4.61
CA TYR A 37 -10.36 4.03 -3.20
C TYR A 37 -11.60 4.61 -2.53
N ARG A 38 -11.88 4.18 -1.29
CA ARG A 38 -12.94 4.75 -0.46
C ARG A 38 -12.43 4.89 0.97
N THR A 39 -12.69 6.04 1.56
CA THR A 39 -12.32 6.36 2.95
C THR A 39 -13.50 6.98 3.70
N TRP A 40 -13.43 6.90 5.03
CA TRP A 40 -14.33 7.52 6.00
C TRP A 40 -13.47 8.30 7.00
N THR A 41 -13.67 9.62 7.08
CA THR A 41 -12.73 10.53 7.77
C THR A 41 -13.41 11.63 8.59
N SER A 42 -14.74 11.63 8.61
CA SER A 42 -15.54 12.72 9.17
C SER A 42 -16.68 12.20 10.04
N THR A 43 -17.31 13.09 10.80
CA THR A 43 -18.49 12.76 11.59
C THR A 43 -19.60 12.16 10.73
N ASP A 44 -19.91 12.78 9.59
CA ASP A 44 -20.97 12.30 8.70
C ASP A 44 -20.63 10.93 8.10
N ASP A 45 -19.36 10.71 7.76
CA ASP A 45 -18.88 9.42 7.26
C ASP A 45 -19.07 8.30 8.29
N PHE A 46 -18.64 8.52 9.52
CA PHE A 46 -18.76 7.51 10.58
C PHE A 46 -20.21 7.31 11.02
N LEU A 47 -21.04 8.37 11.04
CA LEU A 47 -22.47 8.25 11.33
C LEU A 47 -23.26 7.52 10.23
N ALA A 48 -22.75 7.47 9.00
CA ALA A 48 -23.37 6.70 7.92
C ALA A 48 -23.18 5.17 8.07
N GLY A 49 -22.20 4.73 8.86
CA GLY A 49 -21.98 3.31 9.16
C GLY A 49 -22.84 2.80 10.32
N GLU A 50 -22.92 1.48 10.44
CA GLU A 50 -23.64 0.80 11.52
C GLU A 50 -22.76 0.77 12.78
N GLN A 51 -23.24 1.40 13.86
CA GLN A 51 -22.54 1.48 15.15
C GLN A 51 -23.09 0.46 16.14
N ALA A 52 -22.19 -0.30 16.76
CA ALA A 52 -22.49 -1.21 17.87
C ALA A 52 -21.61 -0.81 19.06
N GLY A 53 -22.12 0.12 19.87
CA GLY A 53 -21.46 0.62 21.08
C GLY A 53 -20.36 1.67 20.85
N THR A 54 -19.95 1.89 19.60
CA THR A 54 -19.07 3.01 19.24
C THR A 54 -19.79 4.35 19.37
N THR A 55 -19.01 5.42 19.41
CA THR A 55 -19.50 6.79 19.32
C THR A 55 -18.59 7.61 18.40
N VAL A 56 -19.04 8.78 17.97
CA VAL A 56 -18.30 9.68 17.09
C VAL A 56 -18.07 10.99 17.81
N ALA A 57 -16.80 11.39 17.95
CA ALA A 57 -16.39 12.63 18.62
C ALA A 57 -15.29 13.30 17.80
N ASP A 58 -15.39 14.62 17.60
CA ASP A 58 -14.39 15.44 16.89
C ASP A 58 -13.98 14.87 15.51
N GLY A 59 -14.95 14.34 14.76
CA GLY A 59 -14.71 13.76 13.44
C GLY A 59 -14.16 12.33 13.44
N ALA A 60 -13.92 11.72 14.61
CA ALA A 60 -13.32 10.40 14.74
C ALA A 60 -14.25 9.38 15.40
N LEU A 61 -14.07 8.10 15.06
CA LEU A 61 -14.73 6.98 15.70
C LEU A 61 -14.00 6.61 17.00
N THR A 62 -14.73 6.44 18.10
CA THR A 62 -14.15 6.06 19.38
C THR A 62 -15.06 5.11 20.18
N PHE A 63 -14.52 4.62 21.29
CA PHE A 63 -15.16 3.64 22.15
C PHE A 63 -16.25 4.30 23.00
N GLY A 64 -17.50 3.85 22.87
CA GLY A 64 -18.64 4.28 23.68
C GLY A 64 -19.00 3.25 24.75
N THR A 65 -20.16 2.62 24.59
CA THR A 65 -20.67 1.61 25.52
C THR A 65 -20.28 0.22 25.05
N SER A 66 -19.56 -0.54 25.89
CA SER A 66 -19.21 -1.92 25.60
C SER A 66 -20.43 -2.76 25.21
N THR A 67 -20.31 -3.53 24.12
CA THR A 67 -21.33 -4.47 23.67
C THR A 67 -21.04 -5.91 24.11
N GLY A 68 -19.90 -6.13 24.77
CA GLY A 68 -19.48 -7.42 25.28
C GLY A 68 -17.99 -7.41 25.62
N THR A 69 -17.53 -8.56 26.09
CA THR A 69 -16.13 -8.75 26.47
C THR A 69 -15.55 -9.93 25.70
N THR A 70 -14.33 -9.76 25.20
CA THR A 70 -13.56 -10.80 24.49
C THR A 70 -12.34 -11.17 25.32
N SER A 71 -12.15 -12.46 25.56
CA SER A 71 -10.89 -12.99 26.09
C SER A 71 -9.91 -13.14 24.94
N TYR A 72 -8.73 -12.53 25.04
CA TYR A 72 -7.69 -12.59 24.03
C TYR A 72 -6.36 -13.05 24.66
N VAL A 73 -5.78 -14.09 24.07
CA VAL A 73 -4.40 -14.52 24.33
C VAL A 73 -3.57 -14.00 23.17
N ASP A 74 -2.64 -13.10 23.46
CA ASP A 74 -1.66 -12.65 22.49
C ASP A 74 -0.74 -13.84 22.11
N PRO A 75 -0.72 -14.29 20.84
CA PRO A 75 0.10 -15.41 20.41
C PRO A 75 1.62 -15.18 20.59
N PHE A 76 2.03 -13.92 20.72
CA PHE A 76 3.43 -13.51 20.88
C PHE A 76 3.71 -12.96 22.28
N GLY A 77 2.71 -12.95 23.16
CA GLY A 77 2.82 -12.57 24.56
C GLY A 77 3.28 -13.71 25.47
N ASP A 78 3.02 -13.54 26.76
CA ASP A 78 3.38 -14.50 27.82
C ASP A 78 2.41 -15.71 27.94
N GLY A 79 1.43 -15.80 27.04
CA GLY A 79 0.37 -16.81 27.06
C GLY A 79 -0.78 -16.50 28.03
N THR A 80 -0.76 -15.35 28.73
CA THR A 80 -1.82 -14.95 29.64
C THR A 80 -3.01 -14.38 28.86
N ALA A 81 -4.20 -14.93 29.10
CA ALA A 81 -5.43 -14.37 28.55
C ALA A 81 -5.80 -13.06 29.26
N LYS A 82 -6.07 -12.02 28.49
CA LYS A 82 -6.60 -10.74 28.97
C LYS A 82 -8.03 -10.53 28.48
N SER A 83 -8.82 -9.81 29.25
CA SER A 83 -10.21 -9.51 28.93
C SER A 83 -10.33 -8.10 28.40
N TYR A 84 -10.94 -7.94 27.23
CA TYR A 84 -11.15 -6.65 26.58
C TYR A 84 -12.63 -6.41 26.35
N ASP A 85 -13.12 -5.26 26.80
CA ASP A 85 -14.40 -4.74 26.38
C ASP A 85 -14.30 -4.37 24.89
N GLN A 86 -15.38 -4.59 24.14
CA GLN A 86 -15.39 -4.34 22.71
C GLN A 86 -16.58 -3.49 22.25
N THR A 87 -16.34 -2.70 21.21
CA THR A 87 -17.36 -2.01 20.41
C THR A 87 -17.01 -2.20 18.93
N SER A 88 -17.96 -2.02 18.03
CA SER A 88 -17.66 -2.11 16.60
C SER A 88 -18.43 -1.12 15.75
N TRP A 89 -17.87 -0.86 14.57
CA TRP A 89 -18.47 -0.06 13.52
C TRP A 89 -18.34 -0.82 12.19
N ILE A 90 -19.40 -0.81 11.38
CA ILE A 90 -19.41 -1.42 10.05
C ILE A 90 -19.70 -0.33 9.02
N SER A 91 -18.86 -0.24 7.99
CA SER A 91 -19.04 0.73 6.93
C SER A 91 -20.30 0.45 6.10
N PRO A 92 -20.87 1.45 5.40
CA PRO A 92 -21.79 1.20 4.30
C PRO A 92 -21.17 0.25 3.25
N HIS A 93 -22.02 -0.45 2.50
CA HIS A 93 -21.58 -1.21 1.34
C HIS A 93 -20.99 -0.28 0.28
N VAL A 94 -19.78 -0.60 -0.18
CA VAL A 94 -19.11 0.09 -1.28
C VAL A 94 -19.23 -0.75 -2.53
N SER A 95 -19.83 -0.19 -3.59
CA SER A 95 -19.80 -0.79 -4.93
C SER A 95 -18.62 -0.21 -5.70
N THR A 96 -17.77 -1.07 -6.22
CA THR A 96 -16.59 -0.68 -7.03
C THR A 96 -16.94 -0.36 -8.49
N GLY A 97 -18.07 -0.88 -8.98
CA GLY A 97 -18.46 -0.82 -10.40
C GLY A 97 -17.74 -1.85 -11.28
N PHE A 98 -16.89 -2.68 -10.67
CA PHE A 98 -16.16 -3.76 -11.31
C PHE A 98 -15.93 -4.92 -10.33
N GLY A 99 -15.67 -6.12 -10.83
CA GLY A 99 -15.38 -7.29 -10.00
C GLY A 99 -13.99 -7.22 -9.39
N LEU A 100 -13.86 -6.71 -8.17
CA LEU A 100 -12.57 -6.59 -7.49
C LEU A 100 -12.00 -7.97 -7.15
N THR A 101 -10.69 -8.11 -7.27
CA THR A 101 -9.95 -9.32 -6.90
C THR A 101 -9.00 -9.09 -5.75
N GLU A 102 -8.63 -7.84 -5.48
CA GLU A 102 -7.74 -7.49 -4.37
C GLU A 102 -8.28 -6.29 -3.59
N LEU A 103 -8.09 -6.31 -2.26
CA LEU A 103 -8.42 -5.20 -1.38
C LEU A 103 -7.36 -5.06 -0.28
N VAL A 104 -6.89 -3.83 -0.07
CA VAL A 104 -5.98 -3.46 1.02
C VAL A 104 -6.62 -2.33 1.82
N ALA A 105 -6.81 -2.53 3.12
CA ALA A 105 -7.33 -1.50 4.02
C ALA A 105 -6.19 -0.67 4.61
N SER A 106 -6.50 0.56 5.01
CA SER A 106 -5.61 1.44 5.78
C SER A 106 -6.44 2.22 6.79
N TRP A 107 -5.82 2.61 7.90
CA TRP A 107 -6.48 3.31 8.99
C TRP A 107 -5.50 4.17 9.77
N ASP A 108 -5.96 5.34 10.22
CA ASP A 108 -5.25 6.18 11.17
C ASP A 108 -5.88 6.00 12.56
N ALA A 109 -5.19 5.29 13.44
CA ALA A 109 -5.69 4.96 14.77
C ALA A 109 -4.68 5.29 15.88
N THR A 110 -5.11 6.07 16.87
CA THR A 110 -4.41 6.22 18.14
C THR A 110 -4.93 5.18 19.13
N THR A 111 -4.02 4.39 19.70
CA THR A 111 -4.32 3.32 20.65
C THR A 111 -3.55 3.57 21.94
N PRO A 112 -4.14 4.27 22.93
CA PRO A 112 -3.56 4.39 24.26
C PRO A 112 -3.32 3.01 24.91
N PRO A 113 -2.45 2.91 25.94
CA PRO A 113 -2.13 1.64 26.57
C PRO A 113 -3.36 0.82 26.95
N GLY A 114 -3.32 -0.50 26.71
CA GLY A 114 -4.44 -1.39 26.98
C GLY A 114 -5.57 -1.30 25.95
N THR A 115 -5.35 -0.66 24.81
CA THR A 115 -6.34 -0.57 23.72
C THR A 115 -5.74 -1.01 22.40
N TRP A 116 -6.57 -1.52 21.51
CA TRP A 116 -6.17 -1.93 20.18
C TRP A 116 -7.38 -1.97 19.24
N VAL A 117 -7.13 -2.07 17.93
CA VAL A 117 -8.18 -2.16 16.92
C VAL A 117 -8.00 -3.38 16.04
N GLU A 118 -9.11 -3.98 15.62
CA GLU A 118 -9.14 -5.01 14.58
C GLU A 118 -9.88 -4.47 13.37
N VAL A 119 -9.23 -4.49 12.21
CA VAL A 119 -9.85 -4.11 10.93
C VAL A 119 -10.10 -5.38 10.13
N SER A 120 -11.34 -5.57 9.71
CA SER A 120 -11.77 -6.73 8.91
C SER A 120 -12.53 -6.28 7.68
N MET A 121 -12.56 -7.12 6.65
CA MET A 121 -13.37 -6.90 5.46
C MET A 121 -14.32 -8.08 5.21
N ALA A 122 -15.46 -7.78 4.62
CA ALA A 122 -16.33 -8.78 3.99
C ALA A 122 -16.81 -8.22 2.66
N GLY A 123 -17.20 -9.09 1.73
CA GLY A 123 -17.79 -8.63 0.48
C GLY A 123 -18.89 -9.52 -0.02
N THR A 124 -19.43 -9.13 -1.17
CA THR A 124 -20.51 -9.83 -1.86
C THR A 124 -19.98 -10.32 -3.19
N THR A 125 -20.04 -11.63 -3.40
CA THR A 125 -19.63 -12.24 -4.67
C THR A 125 -20.57 -11.85 -5.79
N ASN A 126 -20.15 -12.11 -7.02
CA ASN A 126 -20.97 -11.97 -8.24
C ASN A 126 -22.24 -12.83 -8.27
N LEU A 127 -22.33 -13.83 -7.38
CA LEU A 127 -23.52 -14.67 -7.20
C LEU A 127 -24.45 -14.12 -6.12
N GLY A 128 -24.14 -12.95 -5.53
CA GLY A 128 -24.92 -12.31 -4.48
C GLY A 128 -24.68 -12.87 -3.07
N THR A 129 -23.72 -13.79 -2.91
CA THR A 129 -23.40 -14.41 -1.61
C THR A 129 -22.44 -13.53 -0.83
N ALA A 130 -22.72 -13.31 0.45
CA ALA A 130 -21.76 -12.66 1.36
C ALA A 130 -20.62 -13.61 1.72
N THR A 131 -19.39 -13.11 1.73
CA THR A 131 -18.25 -13.84 2.29
C THR A 131 -18.33 -13.87 3.82
N LYS A 132 -17.47 -14.67 4.45
CA LYS A 132 -17.12 -14.42 5.86
C LYS A 132 -16.39 -13.09 6.01
N TRP A 133 -16.18 -12.67 7.26
CA TRP A 133 -15.24 -11.60 7.59
C TRP A 133 -13.81 -12.13 7.60
N TYR A 134 -12.92 -11.40 6.95
CA TYR A 134 -11.48 -11.62 6.94
C TYR A 134 -10.80 -10.51 7.73
N VAL A 135 -9.98 -10.85 8.71
CA VAL A 135 -9.20 -9.88 9.49
C VAL A 135 -8.01 -9.41 8.66
N LEU A 136 -7.92 -8.12 8.40
CA LEU A 136 -6.82 -7.51 7.66
C LEU A 136 -5.67 -7.10 8.58
N GLY A 137 -5.94 -6.88 9.86
CA GLY A 137 -4.90 -6.65 10.86
C GLY A 137 -5.45 -6.37 12.25
N ARG A 138 -4.64 -6.71 13.27
CA ARG A 138 -4.81 -6.27 14.65
C ARG A 138 -3.71 -5.28 14.99
N TRP A 139 -4.11 -4.08 15.35
CA TRP A 139 -3.20 -2.95 15.50
C TRP A 139 -3.21 -2.42 16.94
N SER A 140 -2.00 -2.33 17.49
CA SER A 140 -1.64 -1.59 18.69
C SER A 140 -0.41 -0.74 18.34
N GLY A 141 -0.43 0.53 18.74
CA GLY A 141 0.71 1.43 18.61
C GLY A 141 1.74 1.24 19.73
N GLY A 142 1.33 0.67 20.86
CA GLY A 142 2.20 0.36 21.99
C GLY A 142 2.64 -1.11 22.03
N ASP A 143 3.70 -1.36 22.81
CA ASP A 143 4.25 -2.70 23.08
C ASP A 143 4.23 -3.04 24.59
N ASP A 144 3.51 -2.27 25.43
CA ASP A 144 3.41 -2.54 26.87
C ASP A 144 2.36 -3.62 27.12
N THR A 145 2.77 -4.86 26.90
CA THR A 145 1.91 -6.02 27.13
C THR A 145 1.50 -6.15 28.58
N ALA A 146 2.16 -5.53 29.56
CA ALA A 146 1.69 -5.51 30.95
C ALA A 146 0.49 -4.57 31.11
N ALA A 147 0.53 -3.39 30.48
CA ALA A 147 -0.58 -2.43 30.41
C ALA A 147 -1.77 -2.94 29.58
N GLY A 148 -1.61 -4.04 28.82
CA GLY A 148 -2.67 -4.65 28.01
C GLY A 148 -2.57 -4.33 26.53
N ASP A 149 -1.43 -3.84 26.07
CA ASP A 149 -1.15 -3.81 24.64
C ASP A 149 -1.02 -5.24 24.13
N ILE A 150 -1.23 -5.39 22.82
CA ILE A 150 -0.98 -6.64 22.11
C ILE A 150 0.18 -6.42 21.17
N HIS A 151 0.91 -7.48 20.86
CA HIS A 151 1.77 -7.48 19.69
C HIS A 151 0.90 -7.31 18.43
N ARG A 152 1.09 -6.20 17.72
CA ARG A 152 0.40 -5.96 16.44
C ARG A 152 0.69 -7.10 15.48
N THR A 153 -0.34 -7.59 14.80
CA THR A 153 -0.22 -8.84 14.04
C THR A 153 -1.23 -8.94 12.92
N SER A 154 -0.78 -9.44 11.77
CA SER A 154 -1.67 -10.07 10.79
C SER A 154 -2.24 -11.37 11.35
N VAL A 155 -3.31 -11.88 10.73
CA VAL A 155 -3.92 -13.15 11.13
C VAL A 155 -3.68 -14.18 10.01
N PRO A 156 -2.92 -15.26 10.25
CA PRO A 156 -2.59 -16.22 9.22
C PRO A 156 -3.77 -17.15 8.91
N SER A 157 -3.66 -17.88 7.79
CA SER A 157 -4.53 -19.03 7.47
C SER A 157 -6.03 -18.72 7.30
N GLN A 158 -6.36 -17.54 6.76
CA GLN A 158 -7.75 -17.08 6.61
C GLN A 158 -8.46 -17.50 5.31
N GLY A 159 -7.97 -18.51 4.58
CA GLY A 159 -8.53 -18.90 3.27
C GLY A 159 -9.89 -19.61 3.31
N ASP A 160 -10.69 -19.44 2.25
CA ASP A 160 -11.84 -20.27 1.90
C ASP A 160 -12.10 -20.27 0.37
N ALA A 161 -13.28 -20.73 -0.07
CA ALA A 161 -13.64 -20.82 -1.48
C ALA A 161 -13.78 -19.46 -2.21
N ASN A 162 -13.96 -18.37 -1.47
CA ASN A 162 -14.11 -17.02 -2.03
C ASN A 162 -12.76 -16.28 -2.12
N GLY A 163 -11.83 -16.56 -1.21
CA GLY A 163 -10.54 -15.89 -1.16
C GLY A 163 -9.74 -16.16 0.11
N SER A 164 -8.64 -15.43 0.27
CA SER A 164 -7.73 -15.51 1.40
C SER A 164 -7.13 -14.14 1.70
N VAL A 165 -6.55 -13.97 2.90
CA VAL A 165 -5.70 -12.82 3.21
C VAL A 165 -4.25 -13.25 3.13
N ALA A 166 -3.48 -12.57 2.30
CA ALA A 166 -2.03 -12.67 2.23
C ALA A 166 -1.42 -11.52 3.03
N VAL A 167 -1.12 -11.79 4.31
CA VAL A 167 -0.64 -10.81 5.31
C VAL A 167 -1.63 -9.67 5.55
N ASP A 168 -1.68 -8.70 4.64
CA ASP A 168 -2.48 -7.48 4.70
C ASP A 168 -3.47 -7.31 3.52
N THR A 169 -3.37 -8.17 2.51
CA THR A 169 -4.13 -8.06 1.25
C THR A 169 -5.17 -9.17 1.16
N PHE A 170 -6.45 -8.81 1.07
CA PHE A 170 -7.45 -9.77 0.61
C PHE A 170 -7.22 -10.09 -0.87
N GLN A 171 -7.19 -11.37 -1.21
CA GLN A 171 -7.08 -11.89 -2.57
C GLN A 171 -8.25 -12.83 -2.84
N ALA A 172 -9.04 -12.53 -3.86
CA ALA A 172 -10.11 -13.40 -4.32
C ALA A 172 -9.52 -14.72 -4.86
N ALA A 173 -10.22 -15.82 -4.60
CA ALA A 173 -9.84 -17.12 -5.13
C ALA A 173 -9.89 -17.12 -6.67
N SER A 174 -9.13 -18.01 -7.31
CA SER A 174 -9.08 -18.08 -8.77
C SER A 174 -10.49 -18.19 -9.40
N GLY A 175 -10.81 -17.23 -10.28
CA GLY A 175 -12.11 -17.15 -10.94
C GLY A 175 -13.24 -16.54 -10.10
N GLN A 176 -12.96 -16.07 -8.89
CA GLN A 176 -13.88 -15.33 -8.04
C GLN A 176 -13.58 -13.82 -8.11
N TRP A 177 -14.60 -13.02 -7.79
CA TRP A 177 -14.48 -11.57 -7.58
C TRP A 177 -15.61 -11.08 -6.69
N LEU A 178 -15.43 -9.90 -6.09
CA LEU A 178 -16.44 -9.24 -5.26
C LEU A 178 -16.95 -7.99 -5.97
N ASP A 179 -18.27 -7.81 -6.00
CA ASP A 179 -18.90 -6.62 -6.59
C ASP A 179 -19.07 -5.49 -5.56
N ARG A 180 -19.11 -5.88 -4.28
CA ARG A 180 -19.25 -4.97 -3.15
C ARG A 180 -18.41 -5.42 -1.98
N TRP A 181 -18.01 -4.48 -1.14
CA TRP A 181 -17.29 -4.75 0.09
C TRP A 181 -17.75 -3.83 1.22
N GLN A 182 -17.41 -4.22 2.44
CA GLN A 182 -17.53 -3.43 3.67
C GLN A 182 -16.28 -3.64 4.51
N LEU A 183 -15.99 -2.65 5.35
CA LEU A 183 -15.05 -2.78 6.46
C LEU A 183 -15.80 -2.87 7.78
N LYS A 184 -15.24 -3.62 8.71
CA LYS A 184 -15.60 -3.62 10.12
C LYS A 184 -14.39 -3.20 10.92
N VAL A 185 -14.57 -2.23 11.79
CA VAL A 185 -13.59 -1.81 12.78
C VAL A 185 -14.10 -2.22 14.14
N THR A 186 -13.38 -3.10 14.83
CA THR A 186 -13.65 -3.45 16.22
C THR A 186 -12.64 -2.74 17.11
N LEU A 187 -13.14 -1.98 18.08
CA LEU A 187 -12.32 -1.28 19.06
C LEU A 187 -12.29 -2.08 20.36
N TYR A 188 -11.10 -2.26 20.92
CA TYR A 188 -10.88 -2.99 22.16
C TYR A 188 -10.26 -2.11 23.22
N ARG A 189 -10.66 -2.33 24.47
CA ARG A 189 -10.10 -1.72 25.67
C ARG A 189 -10.02 -2.77 26.77
N LEU A 190 -8.91 -2.81 27.50
CA LEU A 190 -8.74 -3.70 28.65
C LEU A 190 -9.89 -3.48 29.65
N SER A 191 -10.59 -4.57 29.98
CA SER A 191 -11.78 -4.51 30.85
C SER A 191 -11.44 -3.90 32.21
N GLY A 192 -12.33 -3.04 32.70
CA GLY A 192 -12.12 -2.30 33.95
C GLY A 192 -11.29 -1.01 33.81
N THR A 193 -10.86 -0.65 32.59
CA THR A 193 -10.19 0.63 32.30
C THR A 193 -11.11 1.60 31.55
N THR A 194 -10.66 2.83 31.33
CA THR A 194 -11.43 3.90 30.67
C THR A 194 -10.77 4.46 29.39
N GLN A 195 -9.65 3.89 28.96
CA GLN A 195 -8.82 4.39 27.85
C GLN A 195 -9.46 4.11 26.48
N SER A 196 -9.72 5.11 25.65
CA SER A 196 -10.37 4.90 24.34
C SER A 196 -9.36 4.85 23.20
N PRO A 197 -9.38 3.81 22.34
CA PRO A 197 -8.81 3.95 21.01
C PRO A 197 -9.65 4.97 20.21
N VAL A 198 -8.98 5.69 19.31
CA VAL A 198 -9.57 6.70 18.43
C VAL A 198 -9.14 6.39 17.00
N VAL A 199 -10.10 6.26 16.09
CA VAL A 199 -9.88 6.02 14.67
C VAL A 199 -10.31 7.27 13.90
N ARG A 200 -9.33 8.00 13.37
CA ARG A 200 -9.55 9.27 12.67
C ARG A 200 -9.87 9.05 11.19
N SER A 201 -9.33 7.99 10.61
CA SER A 201 -9.65 7.55 9.26
C SER A 201 -9.68 6.02 9.18
N VAL A 202 -10.51 5.49 8.28
CA VAL A 202 -10.42 4.11 7.82
C VAL A 202 -10.87 4.06 6.36
N GLY A 203 -10.21 3.26 5.54
CA GLY A 203 -10.53 3.14 4.13
C GLY A 203 -9.90 1.91 3.49
N ALA A 204 -10.21 1.68 2.22
CA ALA A 204 -9.56 0.63 1.45
C ALA A 204 -9.42 1.01 -0.04
N MET A 205 -8.31 0.55 -0.60
CA MET A 205 -8.12 0.42 -2.04
C MET A 205 -8.64 -0.95 -2.47
N ALA A 206 -9.50 -0.97 -3.47
CA ALA A 206 -9.97 -2.18 -4.15
C ALA A 206 -9.53 -2.14 -5.61
N SER A 207 -9.16 -3.31 -6.16
CA SER A 207 -8.67 -3.35 -7.53
C SER A 207 -8.92 -4.67 -8.24
N ARG A 208 -8.90 -4.58 -9.58
CA ARG A 208 -8.82 -5.69 -10.51
C ARG A 208 -7.75 -5.36 -11.53
N LEU A 209 -6.63 -6.06 -11.43
CA LEU A 209 -5.46 -5.80 -12.26
C LEU A 209 -5.34 -6.81 -13.40
N PRO A 210 -4.83 -6.38 -14.57
CA PRO A 210 -4.44 -7.30 -15.61
C PRO A 210 -3.16 -8.06 -15.24
N SER A 211 -2.96 -9.20 -15.87
CA SER A 211 -1.76 -10.05 -15.71
C SER A 211 -0.60 -9.67 -16.65
N ASP A 212 -0.60 -8.43 -17.15
CA ASP A 212 0.44 -7.94 -18.05
C ASP A 212 1.79 -7.93 -17.35
N LYS A 213 2.84 -8.39 -18.04
CA LYS A 213 4.22 -8.42 -17.52
C LYS A 213 4.96 -7.09 -17.68
N THR A 214 4.46 -6.25 -18.57
CA THR A 214 5.02 -4.94 -18.87
C THR A 214 3.89 -3.96 -19.12
N VAL A 215 4.19 -2.67 -18.99
CA VAL A 215 3.27 -1.58 -19.31
C VAL A 215 3.90 -0.64 -20.34
N ALA A 216 3.04 0.04 -21.10
CA ALA A 216 3.49 1.15 -21.92
C ALA A 216 3.97 2.28 -21.00
N VAL A 217 5.05 2.94 -21.42
CA VAL A 217 5.59 4.09 -20.70
C VAL A 217 4.53 5.19 -20.66
N SER A 218 4.23 5.67 -19.47
CA SER A 218 3.26 6.73 -19.30
C SER A 218 3.79 8.08 -19.77
N PRO A 219 2.93 8.96 -20.31
CA PRO A 219 3.33 10.32 -20.65
C PRO A 219 3.74 11.10 -19.39
N LEU A 220 4.49 12.17 -19.58
CA LEU A 220 4.84 13.08 -18.49
C LEU A 220 3.58 13.78 -17.96
N GLY A 221 3.53 13.98 -16.65
CA GLY A 221 2.43 14.54 -15.86
C GLY A 221 2.68 15.96 -15.31
N GLY A 222 3.83 16.57 -15.63
CA GLY A 222 4.14 17.96 -15.30
C GLY A 222 4.99 18.18 -14.04
N ALA A 223 5.67 17.15 -13.51
CA ALA A 223 6.59 17.28 -12.37
C ALA A 223 8.07 17.21 -12.76
N GLU A 224 8.40 17.29 -14.04
CA GLU A 224 9.77 17.30 -14.55
C GLU A 224 10.59 18.43 -13.87
N GLY A 225 11.79 18.08 -13.42
CA GLY A 225 12.68 19.00 -12.69
C GLY A 225 12.28 19.28 -11.23
N MET A 226 11.18 18.70 -10.73
CA MET A 226 10.76 18.84 -9.33
C MET A 226 11.38 17.76 -8.46
N VAL A 227 11.98 18.17 -7.33
CA VAL A 227 12.52 17.25 -6.32
C VAL A 227 12.14 17.76 -4.93
N LEU A 228 11.48 16.91 -4.16
CA LEU A 228 11.15 17.16 -2.76
C LEU A 228 12.36 16.86 -1.90
N ASP A 229 12.60 17.69 -0.89
CA ASP A 229 13.76 17.57 -0.01
C ASP A 229 13.52 16.57 1.13
N VAL A 230 13.16 15.33 0.75
CA VAL A 230 12.96 14.23 1.70
C VAL A 230 14.32 13.73 2.19
N PRO A 231 14.54 13.61 3.51
CA PRO A 231 15.78 13.11 4.07
C PRO A 231 16.06 11.68 3.60
N THR A 232 17.34 11.32 3.57
CA THR A 232 17.83 10.04 3.04
C THR A 232 18.29 9.14 4.18
N TYR A 233 17.69 7.97 4.32
CA TYR A 233 18.11 6.94 5.29
C TYR A 233 18.36 5.61 4.58
N SER A 234 19.51 5.01 4.84
CA SER A 234 19.92 3.71 4.30
C SER A 234 19.59 2.63 5.32
N GLN A 235 18.76 1.66 4.93
CA GLN A 235 18.48 0.50 5.78
C GLN A 235 19.74 -0.35 6.02
N GLU A 236 20.68 -0.33 5.06
CA GLU A 236 21.90 -1.11 5.09
C GLU A 236 22.83 -0.67 6.24
N THR A 237 22.71 0.58 6.71
CA THR A 237 23.41 1.09 7.90
C THR A 237 22.97 0.35 9.18
N HIS A 238 21.75 -0.19 9.19
CA HIS A 238 21.15 -0.84 10.35
C HIS A 238 21.34 -2.36 10.38
N ILE A 239 22.07 -2.94 9.41
CA ILE A 239 22.36 -4.37 9.33
C ILE A 239 22.86 -4.94 10.67
N GLY A 240 22.12 -5.91 11.22
CA GLY A 240 22.37 -6.56 12.50
C GLY A 240 21.96 -5.77 13.75
N GLN A 241 21.40 -4.56 13.62
CA GLN A 241 20.86 -3.79 14.74
C GLN A 241 19.49 -4.36 15.13
N TYR A 242 19.30 -4.71 16.40
CA TYR A 242 18.03 -5.26 16.91
C TYR A 242 17.45 -6.43 16.09
N PRO A 243 18.18 -7.55 16.00
CA PRO A 243 17.85 -8.67 15.11
C PRO A 243 16.51 -9.35 15.39
N GLN A 244 15.88 -9.08 16.55
CA GLN A 244 14.53 -9.55 16.85
C GLN A 244 13.45 -8.95 15.92
N TRP A 245 13.76 -7.90 15.17
CA TRP A 245 12.88 -7.34 14.16
C TRP A 245 13.48 -7.61 12.78
N ASP A 246 13.28 -8.82 12.24
CA ASP A 246 13.66 -9.21 10.88
C ASP A 246 15.16 -9.05 10.53
N GLY A 247 16.04 -9.58 11.38
CA GLY A 247 17.50 -9.61 11.13
C GLY A 247 18.23 -8.31 11.45
N GLY A 248 17.51 -7.18 11.46
CA GLY A 248 18.03 -5.87 11.80
C GLY A 248 18.49 -5.11 10.58
N GLY A 249 17.64 -4.32 9.92
CA GLY A 249 18.01 -3.48 8.77
C GLY A 249 17.99 -4.18 7.40
N GLU A 250 18.30 -5.48 7.29
CA GLU A 250 18.33 -6.17 5.98
C GLU A 250 16.98 -6.18 5.25
N ALA A 251 15.86 -6.06 5.98
CA ALA A 251 14.51 -6.10 5.44
C ALA A 251 13.62 -4.93 5.93
N TRP A 252 14.23 -3.80 6.29
CA TRP A 252 13.52 -2.62 6.83
C TRP A 252 13.15 -1.56 5.79
N CYS A 253 13.15 -1.89 4.50
CA CYS A 253 12.86 -0.93 3.41
C CYS A 253 11.58 -0.10 3.64
N SER A 254 10.51 -0.74 4.11
CA SER A 254 9.21 -0.09 4.35
C SER A 254 9.28 0.88 5.54
N ALA A 255 9.77 0.41 6.70
CA ALA A 255 9.94 1.24 7.88
C ALA A 255 10.90 2.41 7.64
N THR A 256 12.00 2.17 6.93
CA THR A 256 12.98 3.20 6.54
C THR A 256 12.32 4.23 5.63
N SER A 257 11.55 3.80 4.63
CA SER A 257 10.80 4.71 3.75
C SER A 257 9.75 5.53 4.49
N THR A 258 9.01 4.91 5.41
CA THR A 258 8.05 5.60 6.28
C THR A 258 8.73 6.64 7.16
N SER A 259 9.89 6.32 7.75
CA SER A 259 10.67 7.27 8.56
C SER A 259 11.14 8.49 7.75
N MET A 260 11.61 8.29 6.52
CA MET A 260 12.01 9.39 5.63
C MET A 260 10.84 10.35 5.35
N VAL A 261 9.65 9.82 5.08
CA VAL A 261 8.47 10.65 4.79
C VAL A 261 7.91 11.33 6.05
N LEU A 262 7.93 10.65 7.21
CA LEU A 262 7.54 11.28 8.48
C LEU A 262 8.47 12.43 8.84
N ASP A 263 9.78 12.28 8.68
CA ASP A 263 10.75 13.34 8.97
C ASP A 263 10.63 14.51 7.99
N TYR A 264 10.35 14.25 6.71
CA TYR A 264 10.04 15.30 5.73
C TYR A 264 8.88 16.20 6.20
N TRP A 265 7.87 15.61 6.86
CA TRP A 265 6.75 16.34 7.45
C TRP A 265 6.99 16.84 8.87
N GLY A 266 8.14 16.57 9.48
CA GLY A 266 8.41 16.88 10.89
C GLY A 266 7.55 16.08 11.87
N ALA A 267 7.04 14.92 11.45
CA ALA A 267 6.16 14.02 12.20
C ALA A 267 6.89 12.75 12.72
N GLY A 268 8.21 12.68 12.58
CA GLY A 268 9.05 11.61 13.10
C GLY A 268 8.99 11.46 14.63
N PRO A 269 9.60 10.39 15.18
CA PRO A 269 9.69 10.19 16.63
C PRO A 269 10.51 11.29 17.30
N THR A 270 10.15 11.62 18.53
CA THR A 270 10.90 12.54 19.39
C THR A 270 12.15 11.85 19.96
N ALA A 271 13.10 12.65 20.44
CA ALA A 271 14.31 12.12 21.08
C ALA A 271 14.01 11.19 22.28
N ASP A 272 12.95 11.46 23.03
CA ASP A 272 12.51 10.62 24.16
C ASP A 272 11.96 9.26 23.67
N GLU A 273 11.23 9.26 22.56
CA GLU A 273 10.70 8.04 21.94
C GLU A 273 11.80 7.15 21.33
N THR A 274 12.91 7.76 20.92
CA THR A 274 14.09 7.05 20.41
C THR A 274 15.17 6.79 21.47
N ALA A 275 14.97 7.21 22.73
CA ALA A 275 16.00 7.11 23.78
C ALA A 275 16.38 5.67 24.18
N TRP A 276 15.58 4.68 23.78
CA TRP A 276 15.88 3.26 23.96
C TRP A 276 16.87 2.72 22.91
N VAL A 277 17.09 3.47 21.82
CA VAL A 277 18.04 3.10 20.77
C VAL A 277 19.47 3.28 21.27
N ASP A 278 20.37 2.36 20.91
CA ASP A 278 21.78 2.42 21.27
C ASP A 278 22.36 3.73 20.71
N PRO A 279 22.93 4.61 21.54
CA PRO A 279 23.41 5.91 21.09
C PRO A 279 24.60 5.85 20.13
N SER A 280 25.19 4.67 19.90
CA SER A 280 26.20 4.46 18.86
C SER A 280 25.61 4.23 17.47
N TYR A 281 24.31 3.93 17.37
CA TYR A 281 23.61 3.79 16.10
C TYR A 281 23.16 5.16 15.59
N THR A 282 23.33 5.38 14.29
CA THR A 282 22.80 6.58 13.60
C THR A 282 21.34 6.37 13.24
N ASP A 283 20.64 7.46 12.93
CA ASP A 283 19.26 7.42 12.42
C ASP A 283 18.28 6.61 13.30
N PRO A 284 18.20 6.88 14.62
CA PRO A 284 17.42 6.06 15.55
C PRO A 284 15.91 6.06 15.26
N GLN A 285 15.42 6.99 14.44
CA GLN A 285 14.07 6.99 13.89
C GLN A 285 13.79 5.79 12.99
N VAL A 286 14.80 5.21 12.32
CA VAL A 286 14.67 4.01 11.50
C VAL A 286 14.42 2.80 12.38
N ASP A 287 15.24 2.59 13.42
CA ASP A 287 15.05 1.52 14.41
C ASP A 287 13.70 1.63 15.12
N HIS A 288 13.32 2.86 15.50
CA HIS A 288 12.02 3.13 16.10
C HIS A 288 10.87 2.82 15.15
N SER A 289 10.95 3.26 13.89
CA SER A 289 9.92 2.93 12.90
C SER A 289 9.82 1.41 12.67
N ALA A 290 10.96 0.71 12.56
CA ALA A 290 10.99 -0.73 12.35
C ALA A 290 10.32 -1.49 13.50
N ARG A 291 10.67 -1.14 14.75
CA ARG A 291 9.98 -1.64 15.94
C ARG A 291 8.49 -1.36 15.85
N SER A 292 8.10 -0.10 15.61
CA SER A 292 6.71 0.39 15.65
C SER A 292 5.78 -0.13 14.55
N VAL A 293 6.31 -0.75 13.49
CA VAL A 293 5.50 -1.34 12.41
C VAL A 293 5.62 -2.86 12.33
N PHE A 294 6.49 -3.47 13.14
CA PHE A 294 6.76 -4.90 13.06
C PHE A 294 5.50 -5.74 13.26
N ASP A 295 5.16 -6.55 12.24
CA ASP A 295 4.07 -7.50 12.29
C ASP A 295 4.61 -8.86 12.76
N TYR A 296 4.19 -9.26 13.97
CA TYR A 296 4.74 -10.44 14.63
C TYR A 296 4.35 -11.77 13.97
N SER A 297 3.21 -11.86 13.28
CA SER A 297 2.87 -13.08 12.53
C SER A 297 3.49 -13.12 11.15
N TYR A 298 3.71 -11.97 10.53
CA TYR A 298 4.43 -11.89 9.27
C TYR A 298 5.95 -12.04 9.47
N ASP A 299 6.43 -11.73 10.68
CA ASP A 299 7.84 -11.69 11.05
C ASP A 299 8.62 -10.64 10.24
N GLY A 300 8.02 -9.46 10.05
CA GLY A 300 8.60 -8.43 9.20
C GLY A 300 8.02 -7.03 9.39
N ALA A 301 8.80 -6.02 8.99
CA ALA A 301 8.42 -4.61 9.01
C ALA A 301 7.74 -4.13 7.71
N GLY A 302 7.48 -5.06 6.78
CA GLY A 302 6.94 -4.81 5.44
C GLY A 302 5.41 -4.79 5.33
N ASN A 303 4.67 -4.99 6.42
CA ASN A 303 3.20 -4.95 6.40
C ASN A 303 2.72 -3.51 6.06
N TRP A 304 2.00 -3.36 4.96
CA TRP A 304 1.69 -2.03 4.41
C TRP A 304 0.75 -1.23 5.33
N PRO A 305 -0.39 -1.78 5.80
CA PRO A 305 -1.28 -1.06 6.70
C PRO A 305 -0.65 -0.68 8.03
N PHE A 306 0.34 -1.45 8.52
CA PHE A 306 1.01 -1.12 9.78
C PHE A 306 1.94 0.08 9.65
N ASN A 307 2.57 0.26 8.49
CA ASN A 307 3.35 1.45 8.19
C ASN A 307 2.47 2.71 8.11
N THR A 308 1.32 2.62 7.43
CA THR A 308 0.38 3.76 7.38
C THR A 308 -0.31 4.00 8.72
N ALA A 309 -0.67 2.96 9.49
CA ALA A 309 -1.23 3.13 10.82
C ALA A 309 -0.24 3.74 11.82
N TYR A 310 1.05 3.38 11.73
CA TYR A 310 2.09 4.05 12.49
C TYR A 310 2.18 5.53 12.12
N ALA A 311 2.25 5.85 10.82
CA ALA A 311 2.26 7.23 10.36
C ALA A 311 1.02 8.00 10.86
N GLY A 312 -0.17 7.42 10.77
CA GLY A 312 -1.42 7.97 11.29
C GLY A 312 -1.39 8.29 12.79
N SER A 313 -0.71 7.46 13.58
CA SER A 313 -0.50 7.68 15.02
C SER A 313 0.36 8.92 15.32
N ARG A 314 1.12 9.42 14.33
CA ARG A 314 1.93 10.64 14.41
C ARG A 314 1.15 11.92 14.06
N GLY A 315 -0.16 11.81 13.81
CA GLY A 315 -1.02 12.97 13.56
C GLY A 315 -1.04 13.44 12.10
N VAL A 316 -0.48 12.67 11.17
CA VAL A 316 -0.67 12.84 9.72
C VAL A 316 -1.83 11.96 9.22
N ASP A 317 -2.31 12.21 8.01
CA ASP A 317 -3.19 11.30 7.27
C ASP A 317 -2.32 10.31 6.48
N ALA A 318 -2.62 9.02 6.59
CA ALA A 318 -1.87 7.99 5.87
C ALA A 318 -2.79 6.91 5.30
N PHE A 319 -2.62 6.60 4.02
CA PHE A 319 -3.39 5.55 3.37
C PHE A 319 -2.62 4.85 2.26
N ILE A 320 -3.13 3.67 1.90
CA ILE A 320 -2.58 2.85 0.82
C ILE A 320 -3.48 2.97 -0.39
N THR A 321 -2.86 3.16 -1.54
CA THR A 321 -3.58 3.04 -2.80
C THR A 321 -2.70 2.48 -3.91
N ARG A 322 -3.28 2.34 -5.11
CA ARG A 322 -2.57 2.04 -6.35
C ARG A 322 -2.73 3.19 -7.32
N LEU A 323 -1.62 3.58 -7.93
CA LEU A 323 -1.58 4.52 -9.04
C LEU A 323 -1.47 3.73 -10.34
N ARG A 324 -2.08 4.23 -11.41
CA ARG A 324 -2.07 3.56 -12.72
C ARG A 324 -0.75 3.74 -13.46
N SER A 325 -0.01 4.80 -13.13
CA SER A 325 1.19 5.21 -13.85
C SER A 325 1.99 6.26 -13.08
N LEU A 326 3.20 6.55 -13.57
CA LEU A 326 3.99 7.68 -13.09
C LEU A 326 3.33 9.04 -13.39
N THR A 327 2.47 9.15 -14.41
CA THR A 327 1.68 10.38 -14.65
C THR A 327 0.81 10.76 -13.44
N GLU A 328 0.22 9.77 -12.77
CA GLU A 328 -0.55 9.98 -11.54
C GLU A 328 0.40 10.32 -10.36
N ALA A 329 1.54 9.64 -10.25
CA ALA A 329 2.55 9.92 -9.21
C ALA A 329 3.08 11.36 -9.27
N GLU A 330 3.31 11.89 -10.47
CA GLU A 330 3.72 13.28 -10.69
C GLU A 330 2.73 14.30 -10.12
N GLN A 331 1.44 13.97 -10.02
CA GLN A 331 0.46 14.88 -9.42
C GLN A 331 0.67 15.03 -7.91
N PHE A 332 1.13 13.98 -7.23
CA PHE A 332 1.48 14.04 -5.81
C PHE A 332 2.76 14.83 -5.58
N ILE A 333 3.79 14.62 -6.42
CA ILE A 333 5.03 15.41 -6.36
C ILE A 333 4.75 16.92 -6.56
N LYS A 334 3.89 17.29 -7.51
CA LYS A 334 3.42 18.67 -7.70
C LYS A 334 2.69 19.23 -6.47
N ALA A 335 2.02 18.38 -5.71
CA ALA A 335 1.35 18.75 -4.46
C ALA A 335 2.30 18.78 -3.25
N GLY A 336 3.60 18.48 -3.45
CA GLY A 336 4.59 18.41 -2.38
C GLY A 336 4.56 17.12 -1.57
N ILE A 337 3.88 16.08 -2.06
CA ILE A 337 3.65 14.82 -1.36
C ILE A 337 4.56 13.73 -1.95
N PRO A 338 5.58 13.25 -1.22
CA PRO A 338 6.37 12.09 -1.64
C PRO A 338 5.55 10.81 -1.52
N LEU A 339 5.91 9.78 -2.30
CA LEU A 339 5.17 8.52 -2.35
C LEU A 339 6.07 7.34 -2.00
N VAL A 340 5.69 6.53 -1.02
CA VAL A 340 6.40 5.26 -0.76
C VAL A 340 5.88 4.22 -1.74
N ALA A 341 6.66 3.83 -2.74
CA ALA A 341 6.26 2.90 -3.79
C ALA A 341 6.77 1.47 -3.52
N SER A 342 5.91 0.47 -3.77
CA SER A 342 6.26 -0.95 -3.65
C SER A 342 6.71 -1.52 -5.00
N LEU A 343 7.95 -1.99 -5.09
CA LEU A 343 8.54 -2.53 -6.32
C LEU A 343 8.93 -4.01 -6.16
N SER A 344 9.04 -4.69 -7.29
CA SER A 344 9.67 -6.01 -7.39
C SER A 344 10.34 -6.11 -8.76
N PHE A 345 11.59 -6.55 -8.79
CA PHE A 345 12.38 -6.56 -10.02
C PHE A 345 13.56 -7.52 -9.91
N LYS A 346 13.97 -8.09 -11.05
CA LYS A 346 15.28 -8.75 -11.12
C LYS A 346 16.35 -7.68 -11.27
N LYS A 347 17.58 -8.03 -10.92
CA LYS A 347 18.73 -7.11 -10.99
C LYS A 347 18.94 -6.41 -12.33
N GLY A 348 18.55 -7.03 -13.45
CA GLY A 348 18.66 -6.43 -14.78
C GLY A 348 17.47 -5.56 -15.18
N ASP A 349 16.34 -5.67 -14.48
CA ASP A 349 15.07 -5.01 -14.87
C ASP A 349 15.04 -3.53 -14.41
N LEU A 350 15.81 -3.18 -13.36
CA LEU A 350 16.01 -1.81 -12.89
C LEU A 350 17.51 -1.45 -12.91
N PRO A 351 18.05 -1.07 -14.09
CA PRO A 351 19.46 -0.70 -14.21
C PRO A 351 19.84 0.44 -13.26
N GLY A 352 21.01 0.30 -12.62
CA GLY A 352 21.47 1.22 -11.59
C GLY A 352 21.26 0.68 -10.18
N ALA A 353 20.16 -0.01 -9.89
CA ALA A 353 19.84 -0.44 -8.51
C ALA A 353 20.94 -1.30 -7.88
N GLY A 354 21.55 -2.21 -8.65
CA GLY A 354 22.68 -3.04 -8.20
C GLY A 354 22.28 -4.34 -7.50
N TYR A 355 20.99 -4.53 -7.22
CA TYR A 355 20.40 -5.72 -6.61
C TYR A 355 19.09 -6.09 -7.30
N GLY A 356 18.48 -7.21 -6.92
CA GLY A 356 17.12 -7.59 -7.32
C GLY A 356 16.33 -8.05 -6.10
N THR A 357 15.01 -7.98 -6.17
CA THR A 357 14.11 -8.20 -5.02
C THR A 357 12.75 -8.73 -5.46
N ASN A 358 12.10 -9.50 -4.58
CA ASN A 358 10.70 -9.93 -4.74
C ASN A 358 9.71 -8.94 -4.09
N GLY A 359 10.21 -7.93 -3.39
CA GLY A 359 9.43 -6.90 -2.72
C GLY A 359 10.36 -5.90 -2.05
N HIS A 360 10.21 -4.62 -2.39
CA HIS A 360 11.03 -3.54 -1.85
C HIS A 360 10.25 -2.23 -1.84
N LEU A 361 10.45 -1.40 -0.82
CA LEU A 361 9.80 -0.10 -0.70
C LEU A 361 10.85 0.99 -0.85
N MET A 362 10.56 2.00 -1.67
CA MET A 362 11.39 3.19 -1.83
C MET A 362 10.52 4.43 -1.99
N VAL A 363 11.06 5.62 -1.74
CA VAL A 363 10.29 6.86 -1.77
C VAL A 363 10.50 7.57 -3.11
N ILE A 364 9.44 7.76 -3.90
CA ILE A 364 9.46 8.69 -5.03
C ILE A 364 9.48 10.11 -4.47
N VAL A 365 10.55 10.83 -4.76
CA VAL A 365 10.78 12.20 -4.26
C VAL A 365 10.74 13.23 -5.39
N GLY A 366 10.76 12.82 -6.65
CA GLY A 366 10.79 13.76 -7.76
C GLY A 366 10.97 13.13 -9.12
N PHE A 367 11.15 14.00 -10.10
CA PHE A 367 11.45 13.62 -11.48
C PHE A 367 12.51 14.56 -12.05
N ASP A 368 13.45 14.02 -12.83
CA ASP A 368 14.44 14.86 -13.52
C ASP A 368 13.81 15.61 -14.72
N GLU A 369 14.60 16.46 -15.38
CA GLU A 369 14.16 17.23 -16.56
C GLU A 369 13.69 16.35 -17.74
N ALA A 370 14.10 15.08 -17.77
CA ALA A 370 13.68 14.12 -18.79
C ALA A 370 12.47 13.26 -18.34
N GLY A 371 11.98 13.45 -17.11
CA GLY A 371 10.89 12.69 -16.53
C GLY A 371 11.28 11.31 -15.98
N ASN A 372 12.58 11.07 -15.77
CA ASN A 372 13.07 9.89 -15.04
C ASN A 372 12.78 10.04 -13.55
N VAL A 373 12.57 8.92 -12.86
CA VAL A 373 12.10 8.92 -11.48
C VAL A 373 13.27 9.13 -10.54
N ILE A 374 13.19 10.16 -9.70
CA ILE A 374 14.14 10.40 -8.61
C ILE A 374 13.52 9.80 -7.35
N VAL A 375 14.25 8.89 -6.72
CA VAL A 375 13.82 8.18 -5.52
C VAL A 375 14.86 8.28 -4.40
N ASN A 376 14.39 8.17 -3.17
CA ASN A 376 15.22 7.72 -2.05
C ASN A 376 15.01 6.20 -1.89
N ASP A 377 15.99 5.41 -2.35
CA ASP A 377 16.02 3.95 -2.27
C ASP A 377 16.81 3.51 -1.00
N PRO A 378 16.14 2.99 0.05
CA PRO A 378 16.80 2.67 1.31
C PRO A 378 17.84 1.56 1.19
N ALA A 379 17.74 0.70 0.16
CA ALA A 379 18.72 -0.36 -0.13
C ALA A 379 19.63 -0.02 -1.32
N SER A 380 19.73 1.27 -1.70
CA SER A 380 20.43 1.71 -2.90
C SER A 380 21.84 1.11 -2.98
N HIS A 381 22.09 0.36 -4.05
CA HIS A 381 23.35 -0.32 -4.34
C HIS A 381 23.83 -1.32 -3.26
N LEU A 382 23.02 -1.62 -2.25
CA LEU A 382 23.41 -2.34 -1.02
C LEU A 382 24.61 -1.70 -0.31
N ILE A 383 24.64 -0.37 -0.28
CA ILE A 383 25.68 0.40 0.40
C ILE A 383 25.11 1.01 1.68
N ALA A 384 25.75 0.70 2.81
CA ALA A 384 25.47 1.28 4.13
C ALA A 384 25.91 2.76 4.21
N SER A 385 25.17 3.63 3.51
CA SER A 385 25.38 5.07 3.51
C SER A 385 24.14 5.83 3.05
N ASN A 386 23.72 6.80 3.85
CA ASN A 386 22.63 7.73 3.53
C ASN A 386 22.91 8.52 2.24
N ASP A 387 24.18 8.81 1.93
CA ASP A 387 24.58 9.56 0.73
C ASP A 387 24.29 8.80 -0.57
N GLN A 388 24.07 7.49 -0.52
CA GLN A 388 23.80 6.65 -1.70
C GLN A 388 22.30 6.45 -1.95
N VAL A 389 21.45 6.82 -1.00
CA VAL A 389 20.01 6.52 -1.01
C VAL A 389 19.31 7.27 -2.14
N ARG A 390 19.65 8.53 -2.39
CA ARG A 390 19.02 9.29 -3.48
C ARG A 390 19.58 8.88 -4.83
N THR A 391 18.73 8.38 -5.72
CA THR A 391 19.11 7.87 -7.04
C THR A 391 18.04 8.18 -8.08
N THR A 392 18.44 8.15 -9.36
CA THR A 392 17.54 8.39 -10.49
C THR A 392 17.47 7.12 -11.34
N TYR A 393 16.26 6.64 -11.59
CA TYR A 393 15.99 5.47 -12.43
C TYR A 393 15.27 5.88 -13.71
N ASP A 394 15.62 5.21 -14.82
CA ASP A 394 14.91 5.36 -16.09
C ASP A 394 13.41 5.14 -15.90
N ARG A 395 12.59 6.04 -16.47
CA ARG A 395 11.13 6.01 -16.32
C ARG A 395 10.53 4.67 -16.73
N THR A 396 10.97 4.12 -17.86
CA THR A 396 10.45 2.87 -18.43
C THR A 396 10.80 1.70 -17.52
N ALA A 397 12.05 1.61 -17.08
CA ALA A 397 12.52 0.57 -16.20
C ALA A 397 11.78 0.60 -14.85
N PHE A 398 11.65 1.78 -14.24
CA PHE A 398 10.94 1.97 -12.98
C PHE A 398 9.47 1.57 -13.09
N GLU A 399 8.78 2.06 -14.11
CA GLU A 399 7.34 1.80 -14.27
C GLU A 399 7.05 0.30 -14.52
N ASN A 400 7.96 -0.41 -15.22
CA ASN A 400 7.87 -1.85 -15.40
C ASN A 400 8.25 -2.65 -14.13
N ALA A 401 9.11 -2.12 -13.26
CA ALA A 401 9.43 -2.70 -11.95
C ALA A 401 8.33 -2.47 -10.89
N TRP A 402 7.42 -1.52 -11.15
CA TRP A 402 6.39 -1.07 -10.21
C TRP A 402 4.99 -1.54 -10.60
N VAL A 403 4.47 -1.12 -11.75
CA VAL A 403 3.05 -1.24 -12.11
C VAL A 403 2.60 -2.68 -12.43
N PRO A 404 3.34 -3.49 -13.21
CA PRO A 404 3.01 -4.91 -13.44
C PRO A 404 3.05 -5.79 -12.20
N HIS A 405 3.82 -5.39 -11.18
CA HIS A 405 4.14 -6.25 -10.04
C HIS A 405 3.29 -5.94 -8.82
N SER A 406 3.52 -4.81 -8.15
CA SER A 406 2.71 -4.41 -6.98
C SER A 406 1.35 -3.82 -7.38
N GLY A 407 1.14 -3.61 -8.67
CA GLY A 407 -0.06 -2.97 -9.19
C GLY A 407 -0.02 -1.45 -9.15
N GLY A 408 1.17 -0.87 -8.98
CA GLY A 408 1.34 0.57 -8.80
C GLY A 408 1.09 1.01 -7.36
N LEU A 409 1.30 0.12 -6.39
CA LEU A 409 0.98 0.38 -4.98
C LEU A 409 1.89 1.46 -4.39
N VAL A 410 1.28 2.36 -3.63
CA VAL A 410 1.94 3.43 -2.87
C VAL A 410 1.34 3.62 -1.49
N TYR A 411 2.15 4.14 -0.57
CA TYR A 411 1.66 4.83 0.62
C TYR A 411 1.62 6.31 0.32
N VAL A 412 0.51 6.94 0.68
CA VAL A 412 0.36 8.39 0.70
C VAL A 412 0.35 8.80 2.16
N ILE A 413 1.34 9.59 2.57
CA ILE A 413 1.47 10.12 3.93
C ILE A 413 1.57 11.64 3.80
N HIS A 414 0.61 12.37 4.35
CA HIS A 414 0.57 13.82 4.28
C HIS A 414 -0.12 14.43 5.50
N PRO A 415 0.24 15.64 5.93
CA PRO A 415 -0.51 16.34 6.96
C PRO A 415 -1.86 16.81 6.42
N ALA A 416 -2.87 16.91 7.28
CA ALA A 416 -4.21 17.37 6.92
C ALA A 416 -4.25 18.76 6.25
N GLY A 417 -3.25 19.60 6.50
CA GLY A 417 -3.10 20.93 5.88
C GLY A 417 -2.59 20.92 4.43
N VAL A 418 -2.10 19.78 3.94
CA VAL A 418 -1.62 19.61 2.56
C VAL A 418 -2.68 18.83 1.78
N PRO A 419 -3.40 19.46 0.83
CA PRO A 419 -4.46 18.80 0.09
C PRO A 419 -3.89 17.77 -0.90
N LEU A 420 -4.62 16.65 -1.04
CA LEU A 420 -4.36 15.68 -2.11
C LEU A 420 -4.59 16.30 -3.50
N PRO A 421 -3.86 15.87 -4.54
CA PRO A 421 -4.15 16.31 -5.90
C PRO A 421 -5.54 15.81 -6.35
N PRO A 422 -6.17 16.47 -7.35
CA PRO A 422 -7.44 16.02 -7.90
C PRO A 422 -7.38 14.56 -8.37
N SER A 423 -8.29 13.75 -7.84
CA SER A 423 -8.40 12.32 -8.14
C SER A 423 -9.00 12.10 -9.54
N PRO A 424 -8.42 11.24 -10.40
CA PRO A 424 -8.82 11.09 -11.79
C PRO A 424 -10.22 10.48 -11.93
N ALA A 425 -11.03 11.10 -12.78
CA ALA A 425 -12.33 10.57 -13.20
C ALA A 425 -12.16 9.57 -14.36
N PRO A 426 -13.10 8.61 -14.54
CA PRO A 426 -14.30 8.39 -13.74
C PRO A 426 -14.09 7.53 -12.49
N GLN A 427 -12.88 6.99 -12.28
CA GLN A 427 -12.59 6.02 -11.24
C GLN A 427 -11.54 6.54 -10.26
N HIS A 428 -12.03 7.17 -9.20
CA HIS A 428 -11.22 7.74 -8.13
C HIS A 428 -10.43 6.67 -7.39
N ASN A 429 -9.11 6.79 -7.37
CA ASN A 429 -8.18 5.89 -6.70
C ASN A 429 -7.39 6.56 -5.57
N TRP A 430 -7.77 7.75 -5.13
CA TRP A 430 -7.39 8.34 -3.85
C TRP A 430 -8.39 9.43 -3.49
#